data_AF-A0AB74DYI3-F1
#
_entry.id   AF-A0AB74DYI3-F1
#
_cell.length_a   1.000
_cell.length_b   1.000
_cell.length_c   1.000
_cell.angle_alpha   90.00
_cell.angle_beta   90.00
_cell.angle_gamma   90.00
#
_symmetry.space_group_name_H-M   'P 1'
#
loop_
_entity.id
_entity.type
_entity.pdbx_description
1 polymer ?
#
loop_
_entity_poly.entity_id
_entity_poly.type
_entity_poly.pdbx_seq_one_letter_code
_entity_poly.pdbx_strand_id
1 'polypeptide(L)' 'FDIPGEGEYAVGLFFSKERILGSEHEVVFNKYFEGEGLSILGYRNVPVNKDAIAKHVADTMPVIKQVFIGIRGIEDVEKR' A
#
# COMPACT_ATOMS: atom_id res chain seq x y z
N PHE A 1 -2.15 -10.80 7.70
CA PHE A 1 -0.98 -11.29 6.96
C PHE A 1 0.22 -11.16 7.87
N ASP A 2 1.19 -12.05 7.70
CA ASP A 2 2.44 -12.02 8.46
C ASP A 2 3.46 -11.15 7.74
N ILE A 3 4.32 -10.49 8.50
CA ILE A 3 5.39 -9.65 7.97
C ILE A 3 6.70 -10.44 8.10
N PRO A 4 7.45 -10.62 6.99
CA PRO A 4 8.78 -11.22 6.98
C PRO A 4 9.80 -10.49 7.86
N GLY A 5 11.02 -11.02 7.93
CA GLY A 5 12.11 -10.38 8.68
C GLY A 5 12.46 -8.99 8.14
N GLU A 6 13.22 -8.23 8.93
CA GLU A 6 13.74 -6.94 8.50
C GLU A 6 14.52 -7.06 7.18
N GLY A 7 14.25 -6.15 6.24
CA GLY A 7 14.87 -6.16 4.92
C GLY A 7 14.25 -7.14 3.90
N GLU A 8 13.28 -7.96 4.31
CA GLU A 8 12.56 -8.88 3.41
C GLU A 8 11.19 -8.34 2.95
N TYR A 9 10.79 -7.17 3.44
CA TYR A 9 9.57 -6.50 3.04
C TYR A 9 9.76 -4.99 2.84
N ALA A 10 8.91 -4.40 2.02
CA ALA A 10 8.77 -2.97 1.82
C ALA A 10 7.35 -2.51 2.18
N VAL A 11 7.21 -1.21 2.47
CA VAL A 11 5.91 -0.57 2.73
C VAL A 11 5.73 0.58 1.75
N GLY A 12 4.63 0.54 0.99
CA GLY A 12 4.21 1.63 0.11
C GLY A 12 3.00 2.37 0.68
N LEU A 13 2.86 3.64 0.32
CA LEU A 13 1.69 4.45 0.68
C LEU A 13 0.85 4.73 -0.57
N PHE A 14 -0.43 4.38 -0.51
CA PHE A 14 -1.40 4.59 -1.59
C PHE A 14 -2.41 5.66 -1.21
N PHE A 15 -2.68 6.55 -2.16
CA PHE A 15 -3.70 7.58 -2.09
C PHE A 15 -4.67 7.37 -3.25
N SER A 16 -5.93 7.09 -2.94
CA SER A 16 -6.95 6.77 -3.95
C SER A 16 -8.28 7.44 -3.61
N LYS A 17 -9.15 7.60 -4.62
CA LYS A 17 -10.51 8.11 -4.39
C LYS A 17 -11.41 7.08 -3.71
N GLU A 18 -11.13 5.80 -3.92
CA GLU A 18 -11.90 4.68 -3.37
C GLU A 18 -11.00 3.65 -2.69
N ARG A 19 -11.59 2.64 -2.04
CA ARG A 19 -10.82 1.59 -1.36
C ARG A 19 -10.17 0.68 -2.39
N ILE A 20 -8.86 0.44 -2.25
CA ILE A 20 -8.10 -0.48 -3.12
C ILE A 20 -8.60 -1.92 -2.94
N LEU A 21 -8.44 -2.48 -1.73
CA LEU A 21 -8.94 -3.82 -1.38
C LEU A 21 -10.43 -3.99 -1.74
N GLY A 22 -10.75 -4.99 -2.57
CA GLY A 22 -12.08 -5.32 -3.07
C GLY A 22 -12.52 -4.53 -4.31
N SER A 23 -11.65 -3.71 -4.91
CA SER A 23 -11.94 -2.95 -6.14
C SER A 23 -11.21 -3.53 -7.37
N GLU A 24 -11.57 -3.06 -8.56
CA GLU A 24 -10.86 -3.41 -9.80
C GLU A 24 -9.38 -2.96 -9.77
N HIS A 25 -9.08 -1.90 -9.01
CA HIS A 25 -7.71 -1.43 -8.82
C HIS A 25 -6.83 -2.50 -8.15
N GLU A 26 -7.37 -3.30 -7.24
CA GLU A 26 -6.59 -4.37 -6.59
C GLU A 26 -6.10 -5.40 -7.61
N VAL A 27 -6.97 -5.80 -8.55
CA VAL A 27 -6.60 -6.76 -9.61
C VAL A 27 -5.48 -6.21 -10.48
N VAL A 28 -5.57 -4.93 -10.86
CA VAL A 28 -4.56 -4.26 -11.67
C VAL A 28 -3.24 -4.13 -10.90
N PHE A 29 -3.29 -3.71 -9.63
CA PHE A 29 -2.09 -3.63 -8.79
C PHE A 29 -1.41 -4.99 -8.62
N ASN A 30 -2.17 -6.03 -8.26
CA ASN A 30 -1.62 -7.37 -8.09
C ASN A 30 -0.89 -7.83 -9.36
N LYS A 31 -1.47 -7.61 -10.54
CA LYS A 31 -0.81 -7.94 -11.82
C LYS A 31 0.49 -7.17 -12.04
N TYR A 32 0.54 -5.89 -11.71
CA TYR A 32 1.77 -5.09 -11.83
C TYR A 32 2.86 -5.59 -10.88
N PHE A 33 2.53 -5.80 -9.60
CA PHE A 33 3.49 -6.31 -8.63
C PHE A 33 4.01 -7.70 -9.02
N GLU A 34 3.11 -8.62 -9.40
CA GLU A 34 3.48 -9.96 -9.87
C GLU A 34 4.38 -9.90 -11.12
N GLY A 35 4.11 -8.97 -12.05
CA GLY A 35 4.92 -8.76 -13.25
C GLY A 35 6.36 -8.33 -12.97
N GLU A 36 6.59 -7.62 -11.86
CA GLU A 36 7.91 -7.21 -11.36
C GLU A 36 8.55 -8.26 -10.42
N GLY A 37 7.94 -9.44 -10.28
CA GLY A 37 8.39 -10.47 -9.34
C GLY A 37 8.13 -10.13 -7.86
N LEU A 38 7.35 -9.09 -7.58
CA LEU A 38 6.98 -8.65 -6.24
C LEU A 38 5.68 -9.34 -5.79
N SER A 39 5.55 -9.52 -4.48
CA SER A 39 4.35 -10.14 -3.89
C SER A 39 3.69 -9.20 -2.88
N ILE A 40 2.40 -8.92 -3.05
CA ILE A 40 1.65 -8.16 -2.03
C ILE A 40 1.31 -9.08 -0.86
N LEU A 41 1.82 -8.73 0.33
CA LEU A 41 1.53 -9.43 1.59
C LEU A 41 0.17 -9.00 2.13
N GLY A 42 -0.18 -7.73 1.95
CA GLY A 42 -1.51 -7.22 2.25
C GLY A 42 -1.57 -5.71 2.43
N TYR A 43 -2.75 -5.24 2.82
CA TYR A 43 -3.06 -3.81 2.97
C TYR A 43 -3.45 -3.46 4.41
N ARG A 44 -3.04 -2.28 4.86
CA ARG A 44 -3.43 -1.71 6.16
C ARG A 44 -4.02 -0.33 5.98
N ASN A 45 -5.12 -0.06 6.68
CA ASN A 45 -5.67 1.30 6.73
C ASN A 45 -4.76 2.19 7.58
N VAL A 46 -4.42 3.37 7.07
CA VAL A 46 -3.69 4.36 7.87
C VAL A 46 -4.67 4.98 8.87
N PRO A 47 -4.39 4.96 10.18
CA PRO A 47 -5.24 5.61 11.15
C PRO A 47 -5.14 7.13 10.95
N VAL A 48 -6.27 7.76 10.64
CA VAL A 48 -6.37 9.21 10.45
C VAL A 48 -7.44 9.74 11.39
N ASN A 49 -7.08 10.76 12.17
CA ASN A 49 -8.05 11.53 12.94
C ASN A 49 -8.60 12.68 12.07
N LYS A 50 -9.81 12.52 11.54
CA LYS A 50 -10.44 13.55 10.69
C LYS A 50 -10.89 14.79 11.48
N ASP A 51 -11.07 14.68 12.80
CA ASP A 51 -11.47 15.80 13.65
C ASP A 51 -10.32 16.78 13.88
N ALA A 52 -9.08 16.36 13.59
CA ALA A 52 -7.89 17.19 13.70
C ALA A 52 -7.65 18.11 12.49
N ILE A 53 -8.50 18.05 11.45
CA ILE A 53 -8.35 18.84 10.23
C ILE A 53 -9.65 19.59 9.90
N ALA A 54 -9.55 20.68 9.14
CA ALA A 54 -10.71 21.45 8.73
C ALA A 54 -11.67 20.60 7.88
N LYS A 55 -12.99 20.78 8.08
CA LYS A 55 -14.03 19.97 7.43
C LYS A 55 -13.87 19.88 5.91
N HIS A 56 -13.63 21.01 5.24
CA HIS A 56 -13.46 21.04 3.80
C HIS A 56 -12.25 20.22 3.31
N VAL A 57 -11.20 20.08 4.13
CA VAL A 57 -10.04 19.23 3.82
C VAL A 57 -10.39 17.76 4.01
N ALA A 58 -11.11 17.43 5.10
CA ALA A 58 -11.57 16.07 5.38
C ALA A 58 -12.50 15.53 4.28
N ASP A 59 -13.34 16.40 3.71
CA ASP A 59 -14.28 16.07 2.64
C ASP A 59 -13.58 15.76 1.31
N THR A 60 -12.41 16.37 1.06
CA THR A 60 -11.58 16.11 -0.14
C THR A 60 -10.47 15.09 0.10
N MET A 61 -10.39 14.50 1.30
CA MET A 61 -9.28 13.63 1.68
C MET A 61 -9.35 12.30 0.91
N PRO A 62 -8.24 11.84 0.32
CA PRO A 62 -8.20 10.52 -0.31
C PRO A 62 -8.31 9.41 0.73
N VAL A 63 -8.64 8.21 0.27
CA VAL A 63 -8.39 6.98 1.01
C VAL A 63 -6.88 6.76 1.06
N ILE A 64 -6.33 6.64 2.26
CA ILE A 64 -4.91 6.40 2.49
C ILE A 64 -4.73 4.97 3.01
N LYS A 65 -3.95 4.16 2.29
CA LYS A 65 -3.60 2.80 2.69
C LYS A 65 -2.10 2.56 2.63
N GLN A 66 -1.61 1.73 3.53
CA GLN A 66 -0.29 1.11 3.42
C GLN A 66 -0.44 -0.22 2.67
N VAL A 67 0.44 -0.48 1.71
CA VAL A 67 0.64 -1.81 1.11
C VAL A 67 1.93 -2.40 1.69
N PHE A 68 1.90 -3.69 2.00
CA PHE A 68 3.07 -4.45 2.42
C PHE A 68 3.46 -5.39 1.29
N ILE A 69 4.72 -5.33 0.90
CA ILE A 69 5.24 -6.02 -0.28
C ILE A 69 6.41 -6.89 0.16
N GLY A 70 6.39 -8.17 -0.17
CA GLY A 70 7.53 -9.06 -0.02
C GLY A 70 8.56 -8.77 -1.11
N ILE A 71 9.81 -8.57 -0.69
CA ILE A 71 10.94 -8.26 -1.59
C ILE A 71 12.06 -9.29 -1.50
N ARG A 72 11.78 -10.45 -0.87
CA ARG A 72 12.77 -11.52 -0.71
C ARG A 72 13.26 -12.02 -2.07
N GLY A 73 14.56 -11.93 -2.31
CA GLY A 73 15.19 -12.40 -3.56
C GLY A 73 15.12 -11.41 -4.71
N ILE A 74 14.68 -10.16 -4.49
CA ILE A 74 14.81 -9.08 -5.47
C ILE A 74 16.24 -8.52 -5.36
N GLU A 75 17.08 -8.76 -6.36
CA GLU A 75 18.50 -8.36 -6.37
C GLU A 75 18.70 -6.85 -6.65
N ASP A 76 17.75 -6.22 -7.33
CA ASP A 76 17.78 -4.80 -7.75
C ASP A 76 16.96 -3.85 -6.87
N VAL A 77 16.82 -4.12 -5.57
CA VAL A 77 16.30 -3.10 -4.64
C VAL A 77 17.44 -2.12 -4.33
N GLU A 78 17.65 -1.13 -5.21
CA GLU A 78 18.54 0.01 -4.92
C GLU A 78 18.05 0.68 -3.62
N LYS A 79 18.71 0.37 -2.50
CA LYS A 79 18.63 1.12 -1.25
C LYS A 79 19.36 2.45 -1.44
N ARG A 80 18.73 3.42 -2.12
CA ARG A 80 19.21 4.80 -2.15
C ARG A 80 18.83 5.56 -0.89
#